data_AF-A0A610XMY9-F1
#
_entry.id   AF-A0A610XMY9-F1
#
_cell.length_a   1.000
_cell.length_b   1.000
_cell.length_c   1.000
_cell.angle_alpha   90.00
_cell.angle_beta   90.00
_cell.angle_gamma   90.00
#
_symmetry.space_group_name_H-M   'P 1'
#
loop_
_entity.id
_entity.type
_entity.pdbx_description
1 polymer ?
#
loop_
_entity_poly.entity_id
_entity_poly.type
_entity_poly.pdbx_seq_one_letter_code
_entity_poly.pdbx_strand_id
1 'polypeptide(L)'
;TCDRQLSPFDALMRLFDFIRKHCDEIPVYVWAKSPSFDLSLIKDAAERCGIPAEMIPWKFRNERDVRTIEGIGAQLNIPLPYGKKDVTHHALADVRGQISNVA
;
A
#
# COMPACT_ATOMS: atom_id res chain seq x y z
N THR A 1 11.57 25.20 -3.73
CA THR A 1 11.93 24.22 -4.77
C THR A 1 10.70 24.01 -5.62
N CYS A 2 10.78 24.13 -6.94
CA CYS A 2 9.63 23.90 -7.80
C CYS A 2 9.23 22.42 -7.65
N ASP A 3 8.11 22.13 -6.99
CA ASP A 3 7.58 20.78 -6.87
C ASP A 3 7.19 20.33 -8.27
N ARG A 4 8.13 19.65 -8.93
CA ARG A 4 7.93 19.12 -10.27
C ARG A 4 6.89 18.02 -10.17
N GLN A 5 5.64 18.37 -10.45
CA GLN A 5 4.56 17.41 -10.57
C GLN A 5 4.92 16.39 -11.65
N LEU A 6 4.96 15.12 -11.27
CA LEU A 6 5.20 14.02 -12.20
C LEU A 6 3.93 13.74 -13.00
N SER A 7 4.09 13.27 -14.24
CA SER A 7 2.97 12.69 -14.97
C SER A 7 2.48 11.43 -14.23
N PRO A 8 1.19 11.05 -14.36
CA PRO A 8 0.71 9.81 -13.76
C PRO A 8 1.52 8.58 -14.19
N PHE A 9 1.91 8.51 -15.46
CA PHE A 9 2.76 7.44 -15.98
C PHE A 9 4.12 7.39 -15.27
N ASP A 10 4.82 8.52 -15.17
CA ASP A 10 6.14 8.58 -14.50
C ASP A 10 6.03 8.24 -13.01
N ALA A 11 4.98 8.69 -12.34
CA ALA A 11 4.75 8.41 -10.93
C ALA A 11 4.52 6.91 -10.69
N LEU A 12 3.68 6.27 -11.51
CA LEU A 12 3.38 4.85 -11.42
C LEU A 12 4.59 3.98 -11.73
N MET A 13 5.33 4.29 -12.79
CA MET A 13 6.56 3.56 -13.13
C MET A 13 7.61 3.67 -12.02
N ARG A 14 7.82 4.88 -11.48
CA ARG A 14 8.73 5.06 -10.33
C ARG A 14 8.29 4.26 -9.11
N LEU A 15 6.99 4.19 -8.82
CA LEU A 15 6.47 3.38 -7.73
C LEU A 15 6.73 1.88 -7.97
N PHE A 16 6.41 1.37 -9.16
CA PHE A 16 6.59 -0.05 -9.48
C PHE A 16 8.06 -0.45 -9.50
N ASP A 17 8.93 0.41 -10.03
CA ASP A 17 10.38 0.19 -10.01
C ASP A 17 10.97 0.26 -8.61
N PHE A 18 10.48 1.17 -7.77
CA PHE A 18 10.86 1.21 -6.35
C PHE A 18 10.53 -0.12 -5.65
N ILE A 19 9.32 -0.64 -5.85
CA ILE A 19 8.92 -1.94 -5.26
C ILE A 19 9.82 -3.07 -5.77
N ARG A 20 10.04 -3.18 -7.08
CA ARG A 20 10.91 -4.22 -7.67
C ARG A 20 12.35 -4.13 -7.18
N LYS A 21 12.85 -2.92 -6.95
CA LYS A 21 14.23 -2.69 -6.49
C LYS A 21 14.43 -3.11 -5.02
N HIS A 22 13.38 -3.03 -4.21
CA HIS A 22 13.48 -3.17 -2.76
C HIS A 22 12.77 -4.42 -2.19
N CYS A 23 12.11 -5.22 -3.02
CA CYS A 23 11.48 -6.46 -2.61
C CYS A 23 12.15 -7.65 -3.30
N ASP A 24 12.46 -8.70 -2.52
CA ASP A 24 13.19 -9.87 -3.00
C ASP A 24 12.31 -10.83 -3.85
N GLU A 25 10.98 -10.77 -3.67
CA GLU A 25 10.03 -11.64 -4.35
C GLU A 25 8.92 -10.86 -5.06
N ILE A 26 8.61 -11.24 -6.30
CA ILE A 26 7.47 -10.75 -7.09
C ILE A 26 6.59 -11.95 -7.46
N PRO A 27 5.25 -11.88 -7.31
CA PRO A 27 4.47 -10.73 -6.89
C PRO A 27 4.48 -10.50 -5.37
N VAL A 28 4.59 -9.24 -4.94
CA VAL A 28 4.62 -8.87 -3.51
C VAL A 28 3.25 -9.02 -2.85
N TYR A 29 3.24 -9.19 -1.52
CA TYR A 29 2.08 -8.91 -0.68
C TYR A 29 2.02 -7.42 -0.36
N VAL A 30 0.87 -6.78 -0.59
CA VAL A 30 0.66 -5.36 -0.29
C VAL A 30 -0.26 -5.25 0.92
N TRP A 31 0.28 -4.72 2.02
CA TRP A 31 -0.48 -4.42 3.23
C TRP A 31 -0.90 -2.94 3.22
N ALA A 32 -2.20 -2.69 3.36
CA ALA A 32 -2.76 -1.34 3.46
C ALA A 32 -4.05 -1.35 4.28
N LYS A 33 -4.53 -0.19 4.71
CA LYS A 33 -5.90 -0.04 5.21
C LYS A 33 -6.84 0.25 4.04
N SER A 34 -7.80 -0.63 3.79
CA SER A 34 -8.70 -0.54 2.62
C SER A 34 -7.99 -0.72 1.26
N PRO A 35 -7.19 -1.79 1.07
CA PRO A 35 -6.46 -2.01 -0.20
C PRO A 35 -7.39 -2.06 -1.42
N SER A 36 -8.64 -2.51 -1.26
CA SER A 36 -9.65 -2.54 -2.33
C SER A 36 -10.03 -1.16 -2.86
N PHE A 37 -9.73 -0.08 -2.13
CA PHE A 37 -9.90 1.29 -2.59
C PHE A 37 -8.63 1.77 -3.29
N ASP A 38 -7.52 1.93 -2.55
CA ASP A 38 -6.29 2.53 -3.07
C ASP A 38 -5.68 1.74 -4.23
N LEU A 39 -5.61 0.41 -4.12
CA LEU A 39 -4.98 -0.43 -5.15
C LEU A 39 -5.84 -0.54 -6.40
N SER A 40 -7.16 -0.41 -6.28
CA SER A 40 -8.06 -0.32 -7.44
C SER A 40 -7.85 0.98 -8.21
N LEU A 41 -7.67 2.11 -7.50
CA LEU A 41 -7.34 3.39 -8.13
C LEU A 41 -5.98 3.36 -8.83
N ILE A 42 -4.97 2.74 -8.23
CA ILE A 42 -3.65 2.59 -8.85
C ILE A 42 -3.72 1.72 -10.12
N LYS A 43 -4.51 0.62 -10.10
CA LYS A 43 -4.72 -0.23 -11.27
C LYS A 43 -5.45 0.50 -12.40
N ASP A 44 -6.54 1.21 -12.10
CA ASP A 44 -7.27 2.02 -13.09
C ASP A 44 -6.37 3.13 -13.68
N ALA A 45 -5.57 3.80 -12.85
CA ALA A 45 -4.61 4.79 -13.32
C ALA A 45 -3.55 4.18 -14.24
N ALA A 46 -3.04 2.98 -13.91
CA ALA A 46 -2.10 2.25 -14.75
C ALA A 46 -2.71 1.87 -16.10
N GLU A 47 -3.93 1.36 -16.11
CA GLU A 47 -4.68 1.02 -17.32
C GLU A 47 -4.88 2.26 -18.22
N ARG A 48 -5.32 3.39 -17.65
CA ARG A 48 -5.46 4.67 -18.38
C ARG A 48 -4.15 5.21 -18.95
N CYS A 49 -3.02 4.88 -18.32
CA CYS A 49 -1.69 5.26 -18.80
C CYS A 49 -1.12 4.27 -19.82
N GLY A 50 -1.86 3.21 -20.20
CA GLY A 50 -1.38 2.17 -21.09
C GLY A 50 -0.30 1.28 -20.48
N ILE A 51 -0.18 1.25 -19.14
CA ILE A 51 0.78 0.39 -18.44
C ILE A 51 0.19 -1.03 -18.37
N PRO A 52 0.90 -2.05 -18.89
CA PRO A 52 0.41 -3.42 -18.84
C PRO A 52 0.23 -3.95 -17.42
N ALA A 53 -0.79 -4.78 -17.18
CA ALA A 53 -1.13 -5.28 -15.84
C ALA A 53 -0.02 -6.16 -15.23
N GLU A 54 0.81 -6.81 -16.04
CA GLU A 54 2.01 -7.54 -15.62
C GLU A 54 3.10 -6.63 -15.04
N MET A 55 3.06 -5.33 -15.33
CA MET A 55 3.95 -4.35 -14.72
C MET A 55 3.50 -3.93 -13.31
N ILE A 56 2.34 -4.35 -12.84
CA ILE A 56 1.91 -4.12 -11.46
C ILE A 56 2.56 -5.20 -10.57
N PRO A 57 3.37 -4.85 -9.55
CA PRO A 57 4.21 -5.81 -8.83
C PRO A 57 3.45 -6.71 -7.85
N TRP A 58 2.12 -6.65 -7.80
CA TRP A 58 1.28 -7.53 -6.99
C TRP A 58 0.12 -8.11 -7.80
N LYS A 59 -0.47 -9.19 -7.28
CA LYS A 59 -1.72 -9.78 -7.82
C LYS A 59 -2.89 -9.44 -6.89
N PHE A 60 -4.11 -9.52 -7.41
CA PHE A 60 -5.33 -9.31 -6.61
C PHE A 60 -5.36 -10.15 -5.32
N ARG A 61 -4.99 -11.44 -5.42
CA ARG A 61 -4.91 -12.36 -4.26
C ARG A 61 -3.82 -12.02 -3.23
N ASN A 62 -2.94 -11.06 -3.53
CA ASN A 62 -1.84 -10.65 -2.65
C ASN A 62 -2.14 -9.38 -1.84
N GLU A 63 -3.32 -8.80 -2.00
CA GLU A 63 -3.74 -7.62 -1.25
C GLU A 63 -4.14 -8.03 0.17
N ARG A 64 -3.69 -7.27 1.17
CA ARG A 64 -3.89 -7.57 2.60
C ARG A 64 -4.42 -6.32 3.31
N ASP A 65 -5.58 -6.44 3.94
CA ASP A 65 -6.15 -5.35 4.72
C ASP A 65 -5.65 -5.41 6.16
N VAL A 66 -4.92 -4.38 6.58
CA VAL A 66 -4.44 -4.22 7.97
C VAL A 66 -5.61 -4.29 8.95
N ARG A 67 -6.80 -3.81 8.56
CA ARG A 67 -7.99 -3.83 9.40
C ARG A 67 -8.48 -5.24 9.72
N THR A 68 -8.13 -6.24 8.91
CA THR A 68 -8.42 -7.64 9.22
C THR A 68 -7.65 -8.07 10.48
N ILE A 69 -6.36 -7.77 10.55
CA ILE A 69 -5.53 -8.05 11.75
C ILE A 69 -6.00 -7.21 12.93
N GLU A 70 -6.34 -5.94 12.71
CA GLU A 70 -6.90 -5.08 13.76
C GLU A 70 -8.21 -5.62 14.33
N GLY A 71 -9.10 -6.12 13.47
CA GLY A 71 -10.36 -6.74 13.87
C GLY A 71 -10.17 -8.03 14.66
N ILE A 72 -9.26 -8.90 14.21
CA ILE A 72 -8.91 -10.15 14.94
C ILE A 72 -8.31 -9.81 16.31
N GLY A 73 -7.36 -8.88 16.36
CA GLY A 73 -6.76 -8.43 17.62
C GLY A 73 -7.81 -7.91 18.60
N ALA A 74 -8.75 -7.09 18.13
CA ALA A 74 -9.85 -6.60 18.95
C ALA A 74 -10.76 -7.73 19.47
N GLN A 75 -11.11 -8.72 18.65
CA GLN A 75 -11.93 -9.87 19.07
C GLN A 75 -11.22 -10.76 20.11
N LEU A 76 -9.90 -10.87 20.02
CA LEU A 76 -9.07 -11.67 20.92
C LEU A 76 -8.54 -10.87 22.12
N ASN A 77 -8.92 -9.59 22.27
CA ASN A 77 -8.38 -8.66 23.27
C ASN A 77 -6.85 -8.54 23.25
N ILE A 78 -6.24 -8.65 22.06
CA ILE A 78 -4.82 -8.42 21.85
C ILE A 78 -4.61 -6.92 21.63
N PRO A 79 -3.84 -6.23 22.49
CA PRO A 79 -3.55 -4.82 22.30
C PRO A 79 -2.62 -4.65 21.10
N LEU A 80 -2.99 -3.74 20.20
CA LEU A 80 -2.16 -3.38 19.05
C LEU A 80 -1.42 -2.05 19.30
N PRO A 81 -0.16 -1.93 18.84
CA PRO A 81 0.68 -0.78 19.14
C PRO A 81 0.23 0.53 18.48
N TYR A 82 -0.51 0.45 17.38
CA TYR A 82 -0.97 1.61 16.64
C TYR A 82 -2.50 1.61 16.48
N GLY A 83 -3.16 2.69 16.93
CA GLY A 83 -4.61 2.82 16.91
C GLY A 83 -5.10 4.10 16.22
N LYS A 84 -6.42 4.32 16.25
CA LYS A 84 -7.05 5.50 15.64
C LYS A 84 -6.55 6.83 16.22
N LYS A 85 -6.17 6.84 17.51
CA LYS A 85 -5.66 8.02 18.22
C LYS A 85 -4.25 8.43 17.79
N ASP A 86 -3.53 7.53 17.12
CA ASP A 86 -2.12 7.71 16.77
C ASP A 86 -1.94 8.19 15.31
N VAL A 87 -3.05 8.35 14.56
CA VAL A 87 -3.04 8.82 13.16
C VAL A 87 -2.54 10.24 13.05
N THR A 88 -1.55 10.43 12.20
CA THR A 88 -0.83 11.70 12.01
C THR A 88 -1.29 12.48 10.77
N HIS A 89 -2.05 11.83 9.87
CA HIS A 89 -2.38 12.32 8.54
C HIS A 89 -1.15 12.55 7.64
N HIS A 90 -0.01 11.94 7.98
CA HIS A 90 1.17 11.86 7.13
C HIS A 90 1.38 10.41 6.70
N ALA A 91 1.28 10.15 5.39
CA ALA A 91 1.31 8.80 4.83
C ALA A 91 2.50 7.94 5.32
N LEU A 92 3.71 8.51 5.37
CA LEU A 92 4.91 7.79 5.83
C LEU A 92 4.91 7.50 7.34
N ALA A 93 4.37 8.40 8.15
CA ALA A 93 4.27 8.17 9.59
C ALA A 93 3.17 7.14 9.89
N ASP A 94 2.03 7.26 9.21
CA ASP A 94 0.91 6.35 9.37
C ASP A 94 1.25 4.93 8.91
N VAL A 95 2.00 4.75 7.81
CA VAL A 95 2.41 3.41 7.36
C VAL A 95 3.38 2.74 8.34
N ARG A 96 4.26 3.50 9.00
CA ARG A 96 5.15 2.95 10.06
C ARG A 96 4.35 2.42 11.24
N GLY A 97 3.32 3.16 11.67
CA GLY A 97 2.38 2.70 12.68
C GLY A 97 1.65 1.43 12.24
N GLN A 98 1.13 1.40 11.01
CA GLN A 98 0.44 0.22 10.47
C GLN A 98 1.35 -1.03 10.40
N ILE A 99 2.61 -0.87 10.02
CA ILE A 99 3.60 -1.97 10.01
C ILE A 99 3.69 -2.61 11.41
N SER A 100 3.71 -1.81 12.47
CA SER A 100 3.78 -2.35 13.84
C SER A 100 2.57 -3.20 14.25
N ASN A 101 1.44 -3.08 13.56
CA ASN A 101 0.25 -3.92 13.80
C ASN A 101 0.29 -5.28 13.08
N VAL A 102 1.16 -5.45 12.07
CA VAL A 102 1.17 -6.64 11.18
C VAL A 102 2.54 -7.31 11.05
N ALA A 103 3.55 -6.78 11.74
CA ALA A 103 4.92 -7.31 11.79
C ALA A 103 5.09 -8.41 12.84
#